data_AF-A0A6P0DVN3-F1
#
_entry.id   AF-A0A6P0DVN3-F1
#
_cell.length_a   1.000
_cell.length_b   1.000
_cell.length_c   1.000
_cell.angle_alpha   90.00
_cell.angle_beta   90.00
_cell.angle_gamma   90.00
#
_symmetry.space_group_name_H-M   'P 1'
#
loop_
_entity.id
_entity.type
_entity.pdbx_description
1 polymer ?
#
loop_
_entity_poly.entity_id
_entity_poly.type
_entity_poly.pdbx_seq_one_letter_code
_entity_poly.pdbx_strand_id
1 'polypeptide(L)'
;SEDLGNGLKAIFTLESGFNLSTGNMGQNSRLFGRQAFVGLSSNQYGSVTLGRQYDNLVDNLGPLALNGTQYGGTLASHPYDNDNLNNSFRVSNSVKYQSVDYAGFKVGAMYGFSNEADGFADNRAY
;
A
#
# COMPACT_ATOMS: atom_id res chain seq x y z
N SER A 1 -17.02 0.79 -2.17
CA SER A 1 -16.85 0.63 -3.63
C SER A 1 -18.16 0.91 -4.32
N GLU A 2 -18.12 1.50 -5.50
CA GLU A 2 -19.28 1.74 -6.37
C GLU A 2 -19.23 0.71 -7.52
N ASP A 3 -20.35 0.08 -7.86
CA ASP A 3 -20.43 -0.76 -9.06
C ASP A 3 -20.62 0.13 -10.29
N LEU A 4 -19.77 -0.06 -11.30
CA LEU A 4 -19.83 0.66 -12.58
C LEU A 4 -20.37 -0.22 -13.72
N GLY A 5 -20.73 -1.47 -13.41
CA GLY A 5 -21.24 -2.45 -14.37
C GLY A 5 -20.15 -3.26 -15.07
N ASN A 6 -20.55 -4.35 -15.72
CA ASN A 6 -19.67 -5.24 -16.51
C ASN A 6 -18.43 -5.76 -15.75
N GLY A 7 -18.53 -5.90 -14.43
CA GLY A 7 -17.42 -6.35 -13.59
C GLY A 7 -16.35 -5.29 -13.33
N LEU A 8 -16.63 -4.01 -13.61
CA LEU A 8 -15.81 -2.85 -13.25
C LEU A 8 -16.40 -2.15 -12.01
N LYS A 9 -15.52 -1.72 -11.09
CA LYS A 9 -15.91 -1.05 -9.84
C LYS A 9 -14.99 0.13 -9.55
N ALA A 10 -15.52 1.19 -8.95
CA ALA A 10 -14.71 2.19 -8.27
C ALA A 10 -14.41 1.71 -6.84
N ILE A 11 -13.15 1.80 -6.44
CA ILE A 11 -12.68 1.43 -5.10
C ILE A 11 -12.00 2.61 -4.44
N PHE A 12 -12.07 2.68 -3.13
CA PHE A 12 -11.39 3.68 -2.33
C PHE A 12 -11.18 3.17 -0.91
N THR A 13 -10.11 3.62 -0.28
CA THR A 13 -9.81 3.34 1.13
C THR A 13 -9.29 4.60 1.79
N LEU A 14 -9.84 4.91 2.96
CA LEU A 14 -9.36 5.93 3.88
C LEU A 14 -9.12 5.24 5.23
N GLU A 15 -7.85 5.07 5.62
CA GLU A 15 -7.45 4.27 6.78
C GLU A 15 -6.52 5.09 7.69
N SER A 16 -6.96 5.27 8.94
CA SER A 16 -6.18 5.88 10.01
C SER A 16 -5.61 4.81 10.94
N GLY A 17 -4.45 5.10 11.53
CA GLY A 17 -3.91 4.35 12.66
C GLY A 17 -3.84 5.25 13.88
N PHE A 18 -4.12 4.70 15.06
CA PHE A 18 -3.93 5.40 16.33
C PHE A 18 -3.26 4.47 17.33
N ASN A 19 -2.50 5.05 18.26
CA ASN A 19 -1.86 4.31 19.32
C ASN A 19 -2.90 3.99 20.40
N LEU A 20 -3.12 2.70 20.67
CA LEU A 20 -4.14 2.25 21.65
C LEU A 20 -3.88 2.74 23.07
N SER A 21 -2.61 2.90 23.47
CA SER A 21 -2.24 3.31 24.83
C SER A 21 -2.40 4.81 25.09
N THR A 22 -2.29 5.64 24.05
CA THR A 22 -2.28 7.11 24.18
C THR A 22 -3.43 7.80 23.45
N GLY A 23 -4.15 7.10 22.57
CA GLY A 23 -5.18 7.68 21.71
C GLY A 23 -4.65 8.57 20.59
N ASN A 24 -3.33 8.81 20.53
CA ASN A 24 -2.73 9.69 19.53
C ASN A 24 -2.78 9.08 18.13
N MET A 25 -3.03 9.93 17.13
CA MET A 25 -2.95 9.57 15.72
C MET A 25 -1.52 9.14 15.35
N GLY A 26 -1.43 8.02 14.63
CA GLY A 26 -0.18 7.50 14.08
C GLY A 26 0.28 8.27 12.83
N GLN A 27 1.38 7.81 12.23
CA GLN A 27 1.90 8.32 10.95
C GLN A 27 2.07 9.85 10.95
N ASN A 28 2.68 10.37 12.02
CA ASN A 28 2.90 11.80 12.26
C ASN A 28 1.60 12.61 12.35
N SER A 29 0.64 12.12 13.12
CA SER A 29 -0.68 12.74 13.33
C SER A 29 -1.49 12.96 12.05
N ARG A 30 -1.20 12.21 10.98
CA ARG A 30 -1.87 12.36 9.68
C ARG A 30 -3.23 11.68 9.68
N LEU A 31 -4.28 12.44 9.35
CA LEU A 31 -5.59 11.87 9.04
C LEU A 31 -5.49 10.95 7.82
N PHE A 32 -6.00 9.72 7.96
CA PHE A 32 -5.85 8.65 6.95
C PHE A 32 -4.37 8.32 6.65
N GLY A 33 -3.52 8.36 7.68
CA GLY A 33 -2.08 8.22 7.54
C GLY A 33 -1.60 6.84 7.06
N ARG A 34 -2.42 5.79 7.21
CA ARG A 34 -2.10 4.43 6.77
C ARG A 34 -2.36 4.27 5.27
N GLN A 35 -3.59 4.48 4.82
CA GLN A 35 -3.95 4.46 3.40
C GLN A 35 -4.94 5.56 3.06
N ALA A 36 -4.78 6.18 1.90
CA ALA A 36 -5.70 7.15 1.33
C ALA A 36 -5.59 7.08 -0.20
N PHE A 37 -6.44 6.27 -0.82
CA PHE A 37 -6.41 6.05 -2.27
C PHE A 37 -7.81 5.90 -2.87
N VAL A 38 -7.87 6.13 -4.17
CA VAL A 38 -9.00 5.82 -5.04
C VAL A 38 -8.52 4.99 -6.22
N GLY A 39 -9.40 4.28 -6.90
CA GLY A 39 -9.02 3.49 -8.06
C GLY A 39 -10.17 2.77 -8.74
N LEU A 40 -9.82 2.01 -9.75
CA LEU A 40 -10.72 1.13 -10.48
C LEU A 40 -10.29 -0.32 -10.30
N SER A 41 -11.26 -1.22 -10.20
CA SER A 41 -11.03 -2.66 -10.13
C SER A 41 -11.93 -3.38 -11.13
N SER A 42 -11.34 -4.30 -11.88
CA SER A 42 -11.98 -5.14 -12.88
C SER A 42 -11.82 -6.61 -12.54
N ASN A 43 -12.89 -7.38 -12.67
CA ASN A 43 -12.85 -8.84 -12.54
C ASN A 43 -11.99 -9.54 -13.61
N GLN A 44 -11.59 -8.84 -14.67
CA GLN A 44 -10.81 -9.40 -15.79
C GLN A 44 -9.32 -9.03 -15.71
N TYR A 45 -9.03 -7.82 -15.22
CA TYR A 45 -7.69 -7.24 -15.32
C TYR A 45 -7.06 -6.91 -13.96
N GLY A 46 -7.84 -6.86 -12.88
CA GLY A 46 -7.37 -6.48 -11.56
C GLY A 46 -7.60 -5.00 -11.29
N SER A 47 -6.77 -4.36 -10.48
CA SER A 47 -6.98 -2.99 -10.02
C SER A 47 -5.85 -2.04 -10.39
N VAL A 48 -6.21 -0.78 -10.64
CA VAL A 48 -5.30 0.36 -10.67
C VAL A 48 -5.74 1.36 -9.61
N THR A 49 -4.84 1.74 -8.71
CA THR A 49 -5.11 2.66 -7.60
C THR A 49 -4.12 3.81 -7.56
N LEU A 50 -4.62 4.97 -7.16
CA LEU A 50 -3.90 6.24 -7.10
C LEU A 50 -3.99 6.81 -5.69
N GLY A 51 -2.84 7.19 -5.11
CA GLY A 51 -2.79 7.90 -3.83
C GLY A 51 -1.69 7.41 -2.89
N ARG A 52 -2.02 7.29 -1.60
CA ARG A 52 -1.15 6.79 -0.54
C ARG A 52 -1.54 5.37 -0.14
N GLN A 53 -0.63 4.42 -0.29
CA GLN A 53 -0.94 3.00 -0.11
C GLN A 53 0.29 2.17 0.23
N TYR A 54 0.07 0.93 0.68
CA TYR A 54 1.13 -0.06 0.88
C TYR A 54 1.73 -0.49 -0.46
N ASP A 55 3.01 -0.84 -0.46
CA ASP A 55 3.68 -1.41 -1.62
C ASP A 55 3.30 -2.88 -1.84
N ASN A 56 3.91 -3.53 -2.82
CA ASN A 56 3.64 -4.94 -3.13
C ASN A 56 4.28 -5.92 -2.14
N LEU A 57 5.32 -5.50 -1.40
CA LEU A 57 6.01 -6.34 -0.43
C LEU A 57 5.12 -6.51 0.81
N VAL A 58 4.57 -5.41 1.32
CA VAL A 58 3.63 -5.43 2.44
C VAL A 58 2.38 -6.25 2.10
N ASP A 59 1.78 -6.03 0.93
CA ASP A 59 0.50 -6.66 0.58
C ASP A 59 0.62 -8.16 0.25
N ASN A 60 1.71 -8.57 -0.42
CA ASN A 60 1.82 -9.93 -0.96
C ASN A 60 2.81 -10.81 -0.18
N LEU A 61 3.93 -10.26 0.28
CA LEU A 61 4.97 -11.03 0.98
C LEU A 61 4.86 -10.90 2.49
N GLY A 62 4.39 -9.77 3.01
CA GLY A 62 4.15 -9.53 4.43
C GLY A 62 3.37 -10.66 5.12
N PRO A 63 2.27 -11.17 4.53
CA PRO A 63 1.53 -12.30 5.10
C PRO A 63 2.31 -13.62 5.19
N LEU A 64 3.40 -13.76 4.43
CA LEU A 64 4.26 -14.95 4.39
C LEU A 64 5.55 -14.78 5.21
N ALA A 65 5.86 -13.55 5.61
CA ALA A 65 7.07 -13.20 6.35
C ALA A 65 6.76 -13.05 7.84
N LEU A 66 7.56 -13.66 8.71
CA LEU A 66 7.29 -13.70 10.15
C LEU A 66 7.16 -12.30 10.76
N ASN A 67 7.94 -11.32 10.29
CA ASN A 67 7.86 -9.92 10.71
C ASN A 67 6.61 -9.18 10.25
N GLY A 68 6.02 -9.57 9.12
CA GLY A 68 4.74 -9.04 8.63
C GLY A 68 3.53 -9.59 9.39
N THR A 69 3.73 -10.56 10.30
CA THR A 69 2.68 -11.14 11.14
C THR A 69 2.77 -10.66 12.60
N GLN A 70 1.67 -10.84 13.34
CA GLN A 70 1.61 -10.58 14.79
C GLN A 70 2.57 -11.44 15.63
N TYR A 71 3.18 -12.48 15.06
CA TYR A 71 4.01 -13.43 15.79
C TYR A 71 5.48 -13.03 15.86
N GLY A 72 6.02 -12.43 14.79
CA GLY A 72 7.41 -11.95 14.75
C GLY A 72 7.52 -10.45 15.02
N GLY A 73 6.71 -9.65 14.32
CA GLY A 73 6.80 -8.19 14.34
C GLY A 73 8.23 -7.69 14.15
N THR A 74 8.57 -6.63 14.88
CA THR A 74 9.90 -5.99 14.81
C THR A 74 11.06 -6.95 15.13
N LEU A 75 10.86 -7.98 15.95
CA LEU A 75 11.93 -8.92 16.35
C LEU A 75 12.43 -9.78 15.19
N ALA A 76 11.60 -9.97 14.15
CA ALA A 76 11.95 -10.71 12.95
C ALA A 76 12.31 -9.79 11.77
N SER A 77 12.40 -8.47 11.99
CA SER A 77 12.65 -7.51 10.91
C SER A 77 14.07 -7.57 10.38
N HIS A 78 14.20 -7.38 9.07
CA HIS A 78 15.50 -7.24 8.44
C HIS A 78 16.18 -5.92 8.87
N PRO A 79 17.52 -5.85 8.84
CA PRO A 79 18.24 -4.64 9.21
C PRO A 79 17.68 -3.41 8.48
N TYR A 80 17.27 -2.41 9.27
CA TYR A 80 16.69 -1.15 8.80
C TYR A 80 15.36 -1.25 8.03
N ASP A 81 14.68 -2.39 8.07
CA ASP A 81 13.46 -2.64 7.27
C ASP A 81 13.67 -2.30 5.79
N ASN A 82 14.83 -2.70 5.26
CA ASN A 82 15.28 -2.35 3.91
C ASN A 82 14.41 -2.91 2.78
N ASP A 83 13.47 -3.80 3.10
CA ASP A 83 12.47 -4.38 2.22
C ASP A 83 11.03 -3.95 2.57
N ASN A 84 10.85 -3.12 3.59
CA ASN A 84 9.55 -2.66 4.08
C ASN A 84 8.58 -3.77 4.53
N LEU A 85 9.06 -5.00 4.81
CA LEU A 85 8.16 -6.07 5.27
C LEU A 85 7.60 -5.80 6.68
N ASN A 86 8.22 -4.91 7.46
CA ASN A 86 7.69 -4.41 8.72
C ASN A 86 6.68 -3.24 8.53
N ASN A 87 6.36 -2.86 7.29
CA ASN A 87 5.40 -1.80 6.94
C ASN A 87 5.73 -0.45 7.64
N SER A 88 7.02 -0.11 7.67
CA SER A 88 7.51 1.13 8.28
C SER A 88 7.09 2.35 7.46
N PHE A 89 7.00 2.22 6.14
CA PHE A 89 6.55 3.31 5.27
C PHE A 89 5.42 2.91 4.31
N ARG A 90 4.78 3.95 3.74
CA ARG A 90 3.76 3.84 2.69
C ARG A 90 4.09 4.85 1.61
N VAL A 91 3.86 4.49 0.36
CA VAL A 91 4.20 5.31 -0.79
C VAL A 91 3.07 6.30 -1.05
N SER A 92 3.36 7.59 -0.91
CA SER A 92 2.45 8.68 -1.30
C SER A 92 2.61 9.02 -2.77
N ASN A 93 1.61 9.70 -3.34
CA ASN A 93 1.63 10.12 -4.75
C ASN A 93 2.03 8.94 -5.66
N SER A 94 1.28 7.84 -5.56
CA SER A 94 1.64 6.58 -6.22
C SER A 94 0.54 6.09 -7.16
N VAL A 95 0.95 5.37 -8.20
CA VAL A 95 0.10 4.45 -8.96
C VAL A 95 0.49 3.03 -8.60
N LYS A 96 -0.50 2.18 -8.33
CA LYS A 96 -0.30 0.75 -8.12
C LYS A 96 -1.20 -0.03 -9.05
N TYR A 97 -0.66 -1.09 -9.65
CA TYR A 97 -1.41 -2.09 -10.37
C TYR A 97 -1.29 -3.43 -9.65
N GLN A 98 -2.40 -4.16 -9.53
CA GLN A 98 -2.43 -5.54 -9.06
C GLN A 98 -3.33 -6.35 -10.00
N SER A 99 -2.81 -7.45 -10.56
CA SER A 99 -3.58 -8.30 -11.46
C SER A 99 -4.62 -9.13 -10.72
N VAL A 100 -5.57 -9.70 -11.49
CA VAL A 100 -6.32 -10.87 -11.02
C VAL A 100 -5.39 -12.08 -10.86
N ASP A 101 -5.94 -13.13 -10.27
CA ASP A 101 -5.28 -14.43 -10.17
C ASP A 101 -5.39 -15.20 -11.50
N TYR A 102 -4.26 -15.40 -12.17
CA TYR A 102 -4.16 -16.22 -13.38
C TYR A 102 -3.67 -17.63 -13.01
N ALA A 103 -4.58 -18.46 -12.48
CA ALA A 103 -4.31 -19.85 -12.11
C ALA A 103 -3.12 -20.04 -11.13
N GLY A 104 -3.06 -19.18 -10.12
CA GLY A 104 -2.02 -19.11 -9.10
C GLY A 104 -0.96 -18.04 -9.37
N PHE A 105 -0.97 -17.39 -10.54
CA PHE A 105 -0.02 -16.35 -10.90
C PHE A 105 -0.61 -14.94 -10.77
N LYS A 106 0.08 -14.07 -10.02
CA LYS A 106 -0.29 -12.66 -9.84
C LYS A 106 0.90 -11.76 -10.12
N VAL A 107 0.63 -10.60 -10.72
CA VAL A 107 1.62 -9.56 -10.98
C VAL A 107 1.17 -8.27 -10.31
N GLY A 108 2.10 -7.60 -9.65
CA GLY A 108 1.89 -6.28 -9.09
C GLY A 108 3.03 -5.35 -9.47
N ALA A 109 2.70 -4.08 -9.71
CA ALA A 109 3.67 -3.02 -9.95
C ALA A 109 3.25 -1.76 -9.21
N MET A 110 4.21 -0.96 -8.79
CA MET A 110 3.95 0.34 -8.17
C MET A 110 4.97 1.33 -8.66
N TYR A 111 4.54 2.58 -8.81
CA TYR A 111 5.43 3.72 -8.99
C TYR A 111 4.97 4.86 -8.09
N GLY A 112 5.88 5.36 -7.25
CA GLY A 112 5.72 6.58 -6.47
C GLY A 112 6.39 7.73 -7.20
N PHE A 113 5.60 8.75 -7.56
CA PHE A 113 6.15 9.99 -8.12
C PHE A 113 6.86 10.81 -7.04
N SER A 114 7.66 11.78 -7.47
CA SER A 114 8.17 12.81 -6.58
C SER A 114 7.03 13.53 -5.85
N ASN A 115 7.32 13.97 -4.64
CA ASN A 115 6.42 14.80 -3.84
C ASN A 115 6.89 16.27 -3.81
N GLU A 116 7.85 16.64 -4.67
CA GLU A 116 8.45 17.96 -4.79
C GLU A 116 8.24 18.52 -6.21
N ALA A 117 7.80 19.78 -6.30
CA ALA A 117 7.66 20.48 -7.57
C ALA A 117 9.04 20.71 -8.19
N ASP A 118 9.16 20.50 -9.51
CA ASP A 118 10.43 20.55 -10.27
C ASP A 118 11.52 19.53 -9.86
N GLY A 119 11.26 18.69 -8.86
CA GLY A 119 12.15 17.64 -8.37
C GLY A 119 11.74 16.24 -8.82
N PHE A 120 11.58 15.99 -10.13
CA PHE A 120 10.99 14.72 -10.65
C PHE A 120 11.67 13.45 -10.10
N ALA A 121 12.99 13.49 -9.89
CA ALA A 121 13.77 12.36 -9.39
C ALA A 121 13.82 12.27 -7.86
N ASP A 122 13.41 13.32 -7.16
CA ASP A 122 13.54 13.42 -5.71
C ASP A 122 12.52 12.52 -5.03
N ASN A 123 13.01 11.55 -4.25
CA ASN A 123 12.21 10.65 -3.43
C ASN A 123 11.10 9.90 -4.21
N ARG A 124 11.30 9.63 -5.50
CA ARG A 124 10.47 8.69 -6.28
C ARG A 124 10.77 7.24 -5.86
N ALA A 125 9.79 6.37 -6.01
CA ALA A 125 9.88 4.95 -5.63
C ALA A 125 9.40 4.03 -6.76
N TYR A 126 9.95 2.82 -6.86
CA TYR A 126 9.56 1.78 -7.82
C TYR A 126 9.90 0.39 -7.28
#